data_AF-A0A538SKZ9-F1
#
_entry.id   AF-A0A538SKZ9-F1
#
_cell.length_a   1.000
_cell.length_b   1.000
_cell.length_c   1.000
_cell.angle_alpha   90.00
_cell.angle_beta   90.00
_cell.angle_gamma   90.00
#
_symmetry.space_group_name_H-M   'P 1'
#
loop_
_entity.id
_entity.type
_entity.pdbx_description
1 polymer ?
#
loop_
_entity_poly.entity_id
_entity_poly.type
_entity_poly.pdbx_seq_one_letter_code
_entity_poly.pdbx_strand_id
1 'polypeptide(L)'
;MRKAVGGVEPGRLLELLAGISSVPILVLADLVLDEFRYGEPVRVSREAPVLILNHQRTDLLPGGGANAVANLKALGAHPVPVGRVGDDASGNALL
;
A
#
# COMPACT_ATOMS: atom_id res chain seq x y z
N MET A 1 -2.60 4.69 29.22
CA MET A 1 -3.43 5.82 28.76
C MET A 1 -3.93 5.55 27.34
N ARG A 2 -4.98 4.74 27.16
CA ARG A 2 -5.68 4.62 25.87
C ARG A 2 -6.72 5.73 25.84
N LYS A 3 -6.51 6.79 25.06
CA LYS A 3 -7.61 7.71 24.74
C LYS A 3 -8.65 6.86 24.02
N ALA A 4 -9.86 6.74 24.58
CA ALA A 4 -11.00 6.26 23.82
C ALA A 4 -11.11 7.20 22.62
N VAL A 5 -10.86 6.67 21.41
CA VAL A 5 -11.26 7.36 20.19
C VAL A 5 -12.78 7.34 20.27
N GLY A 6 -13.37 8.45 20.72
CA GLY A 6 -14.82 8.62 20.67
C GLY A 6 -15.27 8.30 19.26
N GLY A 7 -16.24 7.40 19.12
CA GLY A 7 -16.76 6.99 17.82
C GLY A 7 -17.14 8.24 17.02
N VAL A 8 -16.73 8.30 15.76
CA VAL A 8 -17.20 9.35 14.86
C VAL A 8 -18.65 8.98 14.51
N GLU A 9 -19.59 9.86 14.82
CA GLU A 9 -20.98 9.71 14.40
C GLU A 9 -21.03 9.50 12.86
N PRO A 10 -21.76 8.50 12.33
CA PRO A 10 -21.73 8.18 10.90
C PRO A 10 -22.04 9.38 10.00
N GLY A 11 -22.95 10.27 10.41
CA GLY A 11 -23.26 11.48 9.66
C GLY A 11 -22.05 12.42 9.54
N ARG A 12 -21.26 12.57 10.61
CA ARG A 12 -20.06 13.40 10.59
C ARG A 12 -18.98 12.80 9.69
N LEU A 13 -18.84 11.48 9.65
CA LEU A 13 -17.91 10.82 8.74
C LEU A 13 -18.26 11.10 7.28
N LEU A 14 -19.54 10.97 6.93
CA LEU A 14 -20.02 11.22 5.56
C LEU A 14 -19.79 12.67 5.12
N GLU A 15 -20.01 13.65 6.01
CA GLU A 15 -19.68 15.06 5.73
C GLU A 15 -18.19 15.27 5.44
N LEU A 16 -17.31 14.66 6.25
CA LEU A 16 -15.87 14.77 6.07
C LEU A 16 -15.42 14.13 4.75
N LEU A 17 -15.98 12.96 4.41
CA LEU A 17 -15.69 12.29 3.14
C LEU A 17 -16.21 13.08 1.93
N ALA A 18 -17.38 13.70 2.03
CA ALA A 18 -17.92 14.54 0.96
C ALA A 18 -17.01 15.75 0.65
N GLY A 19 -16.32 16.29 1.66
CA GLY A 19 -15.39 17.41 1.50
C GLY A 19 -13.94 17.02 1.18
N ILE A 20 -13.59 15.73 1.20
CA ILE A 20 -12.19 15.28 1.21
C ILE A 20 -11.37 15.72 -0.02
N SER A 21 -12.02 15.89 -1.17
CA SER A 21 -11.39 16.34 -2.42
C SER A 21 -10.86 17.77 -2.34
N SER A 22 -11.38 18.60 -1.43
CA SER A 22 -10.96 19.98 -1.21
C SER A 22 -9.90 20.13 -0.11
N VAL A 23 -9.57 19.06 0.59
CA VAL A 23 -8.59 19.09 1.69
C VAL A 23 -7.19 18.89 1.11
N PRO A 24 -6.25 19.84 1.32
CA PRO A 24 -4.86 19.62 0.95
C PRO A 24 -4.22 18.62 1.92
N ILE A 25 -3.68 17.52 1.38
CA ILE A 25 -3.08 16.44 2.17
C ILE A 25 -1.65 16.19 1.69
N LEU A 26 -0.68 16.38 2.58
CA LEU A 26 0.72 15.98 2.38
C LEU A 26 0.97 14.68 3.14
N VAL A 27 1.53 13.67 2.48
CA VAL A 27 1.88 12.39 3.11
C VAL A 27 3.41 12.26 3.12
N LEU A 28 4.02 12.50 4.28
CA LEU A 28 5.45 12.23 4.50
C LEU A 28 5.61 10.82 5.09
N ALA A 29 6.09 9.88 4.29
CA ALA A 29 6.18 8.48 4.71
C ALA A 29 7.23 7.68 3.93
N ASP A 30 7.59 6.52 4.46
CA ASP A 30 8.34 5.49 3.73
C ASP A 30 7.44 4.87 2.65
N LEU A 31 7.86 5.00 1.40
CA LEU A 31 7.15 4.47 0.24
C LEU A 31 7.72 3.08 -0.07
N VAL A 32 6.86 2.07 0.01
CA VAL A 32 7.24 0.66 -0.13
C VAL A 32 6.40 0.03 -1.24
N LEU A 33 6.98 -0.91 -1.97
CA LEU A 33 6.26 -1.75 -2.93
C LEU A 33 6.09 -3.14 -2.33
N ASP A 34 4.85 -3.59 -2.22
CA ASP A 34 4.54 -4.96 -1.85
C ASP A 34 4.49 -5.81 -3.12
N GLU A 35 5.37 -6.81 -3.21
CA GLU A 35 5.43 -7.74 -4.34
C GLU A 35 4.88 -9.11 -3.92
N PHE A 36 3.81 -9.54 -4.58
CA PHE A 36 3.17 -10.83 -4.37
C PHE A 36 3.51 -11.76 -5.54
N ARG A 37 4.34 -12.77 -5.28
CA ARG A 37 4.66 -13.81 -6.27
C ARG A 37 3.77 -15.02 -6.05
N TYR A 38 3.05 -15.40 -7.10
CA TYR A 38 2.17 -16.56 -7.11
C TYR A 38 2.82 -17.68 -7.92
N GLY A 39 2.73 -18.90 -7.40
CA GLY A 39 3.24 -20.09 -8.07
C GLY A 39 2.78 -21.37 -7.38
N GLU A 40 2.85 -22.47 -8.13
CA GLU A 40 2.45 -23.79 -7.63
C GLU A 40 3.69 -24.59 -7.20
N PRO A 41 3.67 -25.26 -6.03
CA PRO A 41 4.77 -26.14 -5.63
C PRO A 41 4.89 -27.33 -6.57
N VAL A 42 6.06 -27.51 -7.18
CA VAL A 42 6.31 -28.62 -8.12
C VAL A 42 7.12 -29.75 -7.51
N ARG A 43 8.04 -29.45 -6.60
CA ARG A 43 8.87 -30.45 -5.87
C ARG A 43 9.64 -29.82 -4.72
N VAL A 44 10.20 -30.65 -3.86
CA VAL A 44 11.24 -30.25 -2.90
C VAL A 44 12.61 -30.21 -3.62
N SER A 45 13.46 -29.26 -3.26
CA SER A 45 14.83 -29.18 -3.78
C SER A 45 15.67 -30.37 -3.31
N ARG A 46 16.61 -30.81 -4.15
CA ARG A 46 17.59 -31.86 -3.80
C ARG A 46 18.80 -31.29 -3.05
N GLU A 47 19.01 -29.97 -3.13
CA GLU A 47 20.15 -29.25 -2.51
C GLU A 47 19.85 -28.81 -1.07
N ALA A 48 18.59 -28.53 -0.76
CA ALA A 48 18.15 -28.05 0.54
C ALA A 48 16.66 -28.36 0.75
N PRO A 49 16.15 -28.44 1.99
CA PRO A 49 14.74 -28.73 2.28
C PRO A 49 13.84 -27.51 2.04
N VAL A 50 13.81 -27.01 0.81
CA VAL A 50 12.99 -25.87 0.36
C VAL A 50 12.10 -26.26 -0.82
N LEU A 51 10.94 -25.62 -0.94
CA LEU A 51 10.01 -25.85 -2.05
C LEU A 51 10.49 -25.12 -3.31
N ILE A 52 10.40 -25.80 -4.46
CA ILE A 52 10.53 -25.19 -5.77
C ILE A 52 9.13 -24.87 -6.28
N LEU A 53 8.88 -23.60 -6.58
CA LEU A 53 7.62 -23.13 -7.13
C LEU A 53 7.75 -22.94 -8.64
N ASN A 54 6.74 -23.36 -9.41
CA ASN A 54 6.54 -22.92 -10.78
C ASN A 54 5.83 -21.57 -10.75
N HIS A 55 6.53 -20.49 -11.10
CA HIS A 55 5.99 -19.13 -11.10
C HIS A 55 4.82 -19.01 -12.09
N GLN A 56 3.75 -18.35 -11.67
CA GLN A 56 2.57 -18.11 -12.48
C GLN A 56 2.35 -16.62 -12.76
N ARG A 57 2.41 -15.79 -11.72
CA ARG A 57 2.27 -14.34 -11.86
C ARG A 57 2.92 -13.59 -10.70
N THR A 58 3.12 -12.30 -10.91
CA THR A 58 3.55 -11.35 -9.89
C THR A 58 2.61 -10.17 -9.90
N ASP A 59 2.06 -9.83 -8.72
CA ASP A 59 1.25 -8.64 -8.52
C ASP A 59 2.08 -7.63 -7.72
N LEU A 60 2.13 -6.38 -8.18
CA LEU A 60 2.84 -5.28 -7.54
C LEU A 60 1.83 -4.29 -6.99
N LEU A 61 1.89 -3.99 -5.70
CA LEU A 61 0.95 -3.12 -5.02
C LEU A 61 1.67 -2.07 -4.16
N PRO A 62 1.12 -0.85 -4.02
CA PRO A 62 1.62 0.11 -3.05
C PRO A 62 1.55 -0.45 -1.63
N GLY A 63 2.69 -0.52 -0.96
CA GLY A 63 2.83 -0.92 0.45
C GLY A 63 3.15 0.27 1.34
N GLY A 64 3.18 0.06 2.66
CA GLY A 64 3.58 1.08 3.64
C GLY A 64 2.87 2.43 3.46
N GLY A 65 3.63 3.52 3.39
CA GLY A 65 3.11 4.87 3.16
C GLY A 65 2.46 5.05 1.78
N ALA A 66 2.92 4.32 0.77
CA ALA A 66 2.33 4.35 -0.57
C ALA A 66 0.90 3.78 -0.57
N ASN A 67 0.61 2.78 0.27
CA ASN A 67 -0.77 2.29 0.48
C ASN A 67 -1.68 3.38 1.07
N ALA A 68 -1.18 4.17 2.04
CA ALA A 68 -1.96 5.26 2.60
C ALA A 68 -2.30 6.33 1.54
N VAL A 69 -1.35 6.66 0.67
CA VAL A 69 -1.55 7.56 -0.47
C VAL A 69 -2.59 6.98 -1.44
N ALA A 70 -2.49 5.69 -1.77
CA ALA A 70 -3.45 5.00 -2.63
C ALA A 70 -4.87 5.01 -2.05
N ASN A 71 -5.02 4.75 -0.74
CA ASN A 71 -6.32 4.79 -0.07
C ASN A 71 -6.92 6.21 -0.05
N LEU A 72 -6.12 7.23 0.25
CA LEU A 72 -6.57 8.63 0.19
C LEU A 72 -7.04 9.00 -1.22
N LYS A 73 -6.29 8.57 -2.24
CA LYS A 73 -6.66 8.77 -3.64
C LYS A 73 -7.98 8.05 -3.98
N ALA A 74 -8.15 6.80 -3.54
CA ALA A 74 -9.37 6.01 -3.73
C ALA A 74 -10.60 6.63 -3.05
N LEU A 75 -10.40 7.33 -1.92
CA LEU A 75 -11.44 8.11 -1.24
C LEU A 75 -11.79 9.44 -1.93
N GLY A 76 -11.10 9.79 -3.03
CA GLY A 76 -11.35 11.02 -3.79
C GLY A 76 -10.49 12.21 -3.38
N ALA A 77 -9.49 12.02 -2.51
CA ALA A 77 -8.56 13.07 -2.15
C ALA A 77 -7.47 13.27 -3.22
N HIS A 78 -6.70 14.35 -3.07
CA HIS A 78 -5.53 14.65 -3.90
C HIS A 78 -4.26 14.71 -3.04
N PRO A 79 -3.79 13.57 -2.51
CA PRO A 79 -2.60 13.55 -1.65
C PRO A 79 -1.33 13.87 -2.44
N VAL A 80 -0.41 14.60 -1.82
CA VAL A 80 0.96 14.81 -2.30
C VAL A 80 1.89 13.90 -1.49
N PRO A 81 2.39 12.79 -2.07
CA PRO A 81 3.36 11.94 -1.40
C PRO A 81 4.73 12.60 -1.38
N VAL A 82 5.41 12.52 -0.23
CA VAL A 82 6.81 12.92 -0.04
C VAL A 82 7.53 11.78 0.66
N GLY A 83 8.58 11.29 0.01
CA GLY A 83 9.39 10.19 0.51
C GLY A 83 10.59 9.97 -0.39
N ARG A 84 11.40 8.97 -0.07
CA ARG A 84 12.52 8.54 -0.91
C ARG A 84 12.17 7.23 -1.58
N VAL A 85 12.52 7.13 -2.86
CA VAL A 85 12.38 5.93 -3.66
C VAL A 85 13.75 5.60 -4.27
N GLY A 86 14.06 4.32 -4.41
CA GLY A 86 15.31 3.87 -5.05
C GLY A 86 15.28 4.09 -6.57
N ASP A 87 16.46 4.21 -7.17
CA ASP A 87 16.63 4.17 -8.63
C ASP A 87 16.78 2.73 -9.10
N ASP A 88 15.72 1.94 -8.90
CA ASP A 88 15.65 0.52 -9.22
C ASP A 88 14.28 0.14 -9.77
N ALA A 89 14.09 -1.13 -10.13
CA ALA A 89 12.83 -1.61 -10.73
C ALA A 89 11.63 -1.42 -9.79
N SER A 90 11.81 -1.63 -8.49
CA SER A 90 10.75 -1.47 -7.50
C SER A 90 10.40 0.01 -7.31
N GLY A 91 11.41 0.87 -7.33
CA GLY A 91 11.22 2.30 -7.25
C GLY A 91 10.49 2.86 -8.48
N ASN A 92 10.89 2.44 -9.67
CA ASN A 92 10.22 2.80 -10.92
C ASN A 92 8.77 2.29 -10.97
N ALA A 93 8.47 1.15 -10.35
CA ALA A 93 7.11 0.61 -10.28
C ALA A 93 6.20 1.37 -9.28
N LEU A 94 6.77 2.15 -8.35
CA LEU A 94 6.01 2.99 -7.41
C LEU A 94 5.66 4.38 -7.94
N LEU A 95 6.34 4.84 -8.99
CA LEU A 95 6.18 6.18 -9.59
C LEU A 95 5.18 6.16 -10.75
#